data_AF-A0A964XTF8-F1
#
_entry.id   AF-A0A964XTF8-F1
#
_cell.length_a   1.000
_cell.length_b   1.000
_cell.length_c   1.000
_cell.angle_alpha   90.00
_cell.angle_beta   90.00
_cell.angle_gamma   90.00
#
_symmetry.space_group_name_H-M   'P 1'
#
loop_
_entity.id
_entity.type
_entity.pdbx_description
1 polymer ?
#
loop_
_entity_poly.entity_id
_entity_poly.type
_entity_poly.pdbx_seq_one_letter_code
_entity_poly.pdbx_strand_id
1 'polypeptide(L)' 'RESMLPPRLRQEAQQDARTLAQAWGQHRLTALWLDTSLQPDPLAQEWARLMTARYLPMPYAPSARMADAMRLVLNDTAS' A
#
# COMPACT_ATOMS: atom_id res chain seq x y z
N ARG A 1 28.52 -0.94 -2.41
CA ARG A 1 28.37 -0.18 -1.14
C ARG A 1 26.98 0.41 -1.15
N GLU A 2 25.99 -0.33 -0.64
CA GLU A 2 24.66 0.25 -0.39
C GLU A 2 24.81 1.32 0.67
N SER A 3 24.52 2.57 0.30
CA SER A 3 24.48 3.69 1.22
C SER A 3 23.29 3.50 2.13
N MET A 4 23.50 2.85 3.26
CA MET A 4 22.51 2.74 4.31
C MET A 4 22.33 4.14 4.90
N LEU A 5 21.18 4.77 4.65
CA LEU A 5 20.85 6.07 5.23
C LEU A 5 21.13 6.05 6.73
N PRO A 6 21.77 7.08 7.32
CA PRO A 6 22.01 7.13 8.75
C PRO A 6 20.70 6.97 9.53
N PRO A 7 20.72 6.39 10.74
CA PRO A 7 19.52 5.99 11.48
C PRO A 7 18.46 7.09 11.62
N ARG A 8 18.89 8.35 11.82
CA ARG A 8 17.99 9.51 11.92
C ARG A 8 17.23 9.77 10.61
N LEU A 9 17.92 9.77 9.48
CA LEU A 9 17.28 9.98 8.17
C LEU A 9 16.30 8.85 7.83
N ARG A 10 16.54 7.62 8.29
CA ARG A 10 15.57 6.51 8.13
C ARG A 10 14.31 6.73 8.97
N GLN A 11 14.47 7.20 10.21
CA GLN A 11 13.34 7.49 11.10
C GLN A 11 12.50 8.66 10.58
N GLU A 12 13.16 9.74 10.16
CA GLU A 12 12.50 10.91 9.54
C GLU A 12 11.74 10.49 8.28
N ALA A 13 12.37 9.74 7.38
CA ALA A 13 11.71 9.24 6.17
C ALA A 13 10.48 8.36 6.49
N GLN A 14 10.54 7.53 7.53
CA GLN A 14 9.37 6.76 7.97
C GLN A 14 8.26 7.64 8.55
N GLN A 15 8.62 8.65 9.33
CA GLN A 15 7.67 9.60 9.91
C GLN A 15 6.95 10.40 8.81
N ASP A 16 7.69 10.85 7.81
CA ASP A 16 7.17 11.59 6.66
C ASP A 16 6.23 10.71 5.83
N ALA A 17 6.62 9.46 5.57
CA ALA A 17 5.76 8.50 4.88
C ALA A 17 4.43 8.24 5.64
N ARG A 18 4.48 8.17 6.98
CA ARG A 18 3.27 8.10 7.84
C ARG A 18 2.37 9.29 7.72
N THR A 19 2.95 10.48 7.80
CA THR A 19 2.20 11.72 7.68
C THR A 19 1.50 11.81 6.32
N LEU A 20 2.20 11.46 5.24
CA LEU A 20 1.64 11.47 3.89
C LEU A 20 0.55 10.41 3.71
N ALA A 21 0.75 9.18 4.18
CA ALA A 21 -0.23 8.11 4.08
C ALA A 21 -1.54 8.48 4.81
N GLN A 22 -1.43 9.08 6.00
CA GLN A 22 -2.60 9.56 6.75
C GLN A 22 -3.32 10.69 6.03
N ALA A 23 -2.59 11.66 5.49
CA ALA A 23 -3.17 12.74 4.70
C ALA A 23 -3.90 12.20 3.46
N TRP A 24 -3.33 11.21 2.79
CA TRP A 24 -3.96 10.53 1.65
C TRP A 24 -5.32 9.93 2.03
N GLY A 25 -5.40 9.23 3.17
CA GLY A 25 -6.66 8.64 3.65
C GLY A 25 -7.77 9.66 3.86
N GLN A 26 -7.44 10.92 4.19
CA GLN A 26 -8.43 11.99 4.35
C GLN A 26 -9.10 12.40 3.03
N HIS A 27 -8.43 12.18 1.89
CA HIS A 27 -8.96 12.52 0.56
C HIS A 27 -10.03 11.54 0.06
N ARG A 28 -10.33 10.45 0.80
CA ARG A 28 -11.36 9.43 0.48
C ARG A 28 -11.30 8.91 -0.97
N LEU A 29 -10.08 8.80 -1.51
CA LEU A 29 -9.84 8.22 -2.82
C LEU A 29 -9.92 6.70 -2.73
N THR A 30 -10.70 6.08 -3.61
CA THR A 30 -10.70 4.61 -3.72
C THR A 30 -9.34 4.16 -4.26
N ALA A 31 -8.60 3.43 -3.43
CA ALA A 31 -7.24 2.97 -3.74
C ALA A 31 -7.07 1.49 -3.38
N LEU A 32 -6.16 0.83 -4.10
CA LEU A 32 -5.79 -0.55 -3.89
C LEU A 32 -4.28 -0.63 -3.63
N TRP A 33 -3.89 -1.27 -2.53
CA TRP A 33 -2.50 -1.56 -2.23
C TRP A 33 -2.18 -2.99 -2.64
N LEU A 34 -1.39 -3.14 -3.70
CA LEU A 34 -0.96 -4.43 -4.22
C LEU A 34 0.35 -4.84 -3.57
N ASP A 35 0.33 -5.89 -2.77
CA ASP A 35 1.53 -6.46 -2.19
C ASP A 35 1.96 -7.70 -2.98
N THR A 36 2.98 -7.56 -3.82
CA THR A 36 3.53 -8.65 -4.64
C THR A 36 4.69 -9.38 -3.98
N SER A 37 4.93 -9.13 -2.69
CA SER A 37 5.95 -9.86 -1.94
C SER A 37 5.60 -11.36 -1.86
N LEU A 38 6.63 -12.20 -1.80
CA LEU A 38 6.46 -13.65 -1.63
C LEU A 38 5.85 -13.99 -0.27
N GLN A 39 6.16 -13.19 0.74
CA GLN A 39 5.55 -13.22 2.06
C GLN A 39 4.97 -11.82 2.35
N PRO A 40 3.66 -11.69 2.57
CA PRO A 40 3.00 -10.42 2.84
C PRO A 40 3.73 -9.60 3.89
N ASP A 41 4.05 -8.35 3.56
CA ASP A 41 4.80 -7.46 4.45
C ASP A 41 3.83 -6.78 5.44
N PRO A 42 3.99 -6.98 6.76
CA PRO A 42 3.17 -6.30 7.77
C PRO A 42 3.20 -4.78 7.64
N LEU A 43 4.31 -4.21 7.18
CA LEU A 43 4.44 -2.77 6.98
C LEU A 43 3.59 -2.31 5.79
N ALA A 44 3.55 -3.08 4.71
CA ALA A 44 2.69 -2.81 3.55
C ALA A 44 1.20 -2.82 3.92
N GLN A 45 0.80 -3.75 4.79
CA GLN A 45 -0.56 -3.82 5.30
C GLN A 45 -0.92 -2.59 6.15
N GLU A 46 0.00 -2.13 7.00
CA GLU A 46 -0.20 -0.91 7.80
C GLU A 46 -0.30 0.33 6.91
N TRP A 47 0.49 0.42 5.83
CA TRP A 47 0.38 1.51 4.86
C TRP A 47 -0.97 1.55 4.17
N ALA A 48 -1.45 0.41 3.67
CA ALA A 48 -2.76 0.31 3.07
C ALA A 48 -3.86 0.77 4.04
N ARG A 49 -3.77 0.38 5.32
CA ARG A 49 -4.70 0.80 6.37
C ARG A 49 -4.68 2.31 6.59
N LEU A 50 -3.50 2.92 6.71
CA LEU A 50 -3.35 4.38 6.92
C LEU A 50 -3.90 5.18 5.74
N MET A 51 -3.70 4.68 4.52
CA MET A 51 -4.23 5.30 3.30
C MET A 51 -5.72 5.04 3.08
N THR A 52 -6.37 4.24 3.94
CA THR A 52 -7.75 3.74 3.71
C THR A 52 -7.89 3.01 2.37
N ALA A 53 -6.78 2.42 1.89
CA ALA A 53 -6.74 1.63 0.68
C ALA A 53 -7.11 0.17 1.00
N ARG A 54 -7.68 -0.53 0.00
CA ARG A 54 -7.91 -1.97 0.10
C ARG A 54 -6.58 -2.70 -0.08
N TYR A 55 -6.15 -3.42 0.95
CA TYR A 55 -4.95 -4.26 0.89
C TYR A 55 -5.23 -5.56 0.14
N LEU A 56 -4.39 -5.89 -0.83
CA LEU A 56 -4.51 -7.13 -1.59
C LEU A 56 -3.14 -7.83 -1.69
N PRO A 57 -2.91 -8.90 -0.90
CA PRO A 57 -1.72 -9.71 -1.03
C PRO A 57 -1.81 -10.56 -2.30
N MET A 58 -0.76 -10.48 -3.10
CA MET A 58 -0.66 -11.08 -4.42
C MET A 58 0.68 -11.81 -4.61
N PRO A 59 1.03 -12.78 -3.73
CA PRO A 59 2.21 -13.60 -3.96
C PRO A 59 2.00 -14.40 -5.26
N TYR A 60 3.02 -14.39 -6.12
CA TYR A 60 3.06 -15.12 -7.40
C TYR A 60 2.01 -14.70 -8.46
N ALA A 61 1.43 -13.49 -8.38
CA ALA A 61 0.22 -13.18 -9.14
C ALA A 61 0.39 -13.20 -10.68
N PRO A 62 -0.37 -14.07 -11.40
CA PRO A 62 -0.56 -13.97 -12.84
C PRO A 62 -1.58 -12.88 -13.19
N SER A 63 -1.56 -12.40 -14.43
CA SER A 63 -2.38 -11.27 -14.93
C SER A 63 -3.89 -11.37 -14.65
N ALA A 64 -4.45 -12.57 -14.56
CA ALA A 64 -5.87 -12.79 -14.24
C ALA A 64 -6.26 -12.29 -12.84
N ARG A 65 -5.38 -12.46 -11.83
CA ARG A 65 -5.65 -11.95 -10.46
C ARG A 65 -5.67 -10.43 -10.41
N MET A 66 -4.89 -9.77 -11.26
CA MET A 66 -4.88 -8.31 -11.39
C MET A 66 -6.23 -7.79 -11.92
N ALA A 67 -6.87 -8.52 -12.85
CA ALA A 67 -8.18 -8.16 -13.37
C ALA A 67 -9.28 -8.28 -12.29
N ASP A 68 -9.23 -9.33 -11.47
CA ASP A 68 -10.17 -9.51 -10.34
C ASP A 68 -9.96 -8.42 -9.26
N ALA A 69 -8.71 -8.07 -8.99
CA ALA A 69 -8.35 -6.97 -8.11
C ALA A 69 -8.93 -5.63 -8.58
N MET A 70 -8.84 -5.35 -9.88
CA MET A 70 -9.39 -4.15 -10.49
C MET A 70 -10.93 -4.12 -10.41
N ARG A 71 -11.59 -5.27 -10.61
CA ARG A 71 -13.05 -5.40 -10.45
C ARG A 71 -13.52 -5.09 -9.02
N LEU A 72 -12.76 -5.50 -8.01
CA LEU A 72 -13.06 -5.19 -6.61
C LEU A 72 -13.15 -3.68 -6.37
N VAL A 73 -12.23 -2.91 -6.97
CA VAL A 73 -12.18 -1.44 -6.85
C VAL A 73 -13.34 -0.78 -7.61
N LEU A 74 -13.61 -1.23 -8.84
CA LEU A 74 -14.66 -0.66 -9.69
C LEU A 74 -16.06 -0.85 -9.09
N ASN A 75 -16.31 -1.99 -8.47
CA ASN A 75 -17.60 -2.27 -7.82
C ASN A 75 -17.81 -1.41 -6.56
N ASP A 76 -16.74 -1.04 -5.87
CA ASP A 76 -16.77 -0.16 -4.69
C ASP A 76 -17.08 1.30 -5.04
N THR A 77 -16.66 1.76 -6.22
CA THR A 77 -16.99 3.12 -6.71
C THR A 77 -18.42 3.25 -7.25
N ALA A 78 -19.11 2.13 -7.46
CA ALA A 78 -20.45 2.10 -8.05
C ALA A 78 -21.59 1.98 -7.02
N SER A 79 -21.26 1.83 -5.73
CA SER A 79 -22.21 1.84 -4.58
C SER A 79 -22.11 3.15 -3.80
#